data_AF-A0A2P6W1E2-F1
#
_entry.id   AF-A0A2P6W1E2-F1
#
_cell.length_a   1.000
_cell.length_b   1.000
_cell.length_c   1.000
_cell.angle_alpha   90.00
_cell.angle_beta   90.00
_cell.angle_gamma   90.00
#
_symmetry.space_group_name_H-M   'P 1'
#
loop_
_entity.id
_entity.type
_entity.pdbx_description
1 polymer ?
#
loop_
_entity_poly.entity_id
_entity_poly.type
_entity_poly.pdbx_seq_one_letter_code
_entity_poly.pdbx_strand_id
1 'polypeptide(L)' 'MSSNKSKGKKKRLAKAAKTAKSAPRWVSLKAFGLGKARKKSIKPRKSRHWRRNDTDE' A
#
# COMPACT_ATOMS: atom_id res chain seq x y z
N MET A 1 -23.68 -3.07 7.73
CA MET A 1 -22.40 -3.82 7.62
C MET A 1 -22.25 -4.37 6.21
N SER A 2 -21.23 -3.94 5.45
CA SER A 2 -21.14 -4.18 4.00
C SER A 2 -20.55 -5.57 3.65
N SER A 3 -21.21 -6.66 4.06
CA SER A 3 -20.82 -8.03 3.69
C SER A 3 -20.98 -8.27 2.17
N ASN A 4 -22.06 -7.74 1.58
CA ASN A 4 -22.42 -7.95 0.16
C ASN A 4 -21.81 -6.92 -0.79
N LYS A 5 -20.47 -6.84 -0.83
CA LYS A 5 -19.77 -5.97 -1.79
C LYS A 5 -19.79 -6.58 -3.19
N SER A 6 -20.07 -5.75 -4.21
CA SER A 6 -19.97 -6.16 -5.61
C SER A 6 -18.56 -6.67 -5.95
N LYS A 7 -18.45 -7.52 -6.98
CA LYS A 7 -17.16 -8.03 -7.48
C LYS A 7 -16.19 -6.90 -7.82
N GLY A 8 -16.71 -5.81 -8.42
CA GLY A 8 -15.94 -4.62 -8.73
C GLY A 8 -15.37 -3.94 -7.49
N LYS A 9 -16.22 -3.69 -6.47
CA LYS A 9 -15.81 -3.08 -5.20
C LYS A 9 -14.77 -3.95 -4.47
N LYS A 10 -14.93 -5.28 -4.44
CA LYS A 10 -13.93 -6.20 -3.87
C LYS A 10 -12.56 -6.07 -4.57
N LYS A 11 -12.54 -6.02 -5.91
CA LYS A 11 -11.29 -5.83 -6.68
C LYS A 11 -10.63 -4.48 -6.39
N ARG A 12 -11.41 -3.39 -6.32
CA ARG A 12 -10.90 -2.04 -5.98
C ARG A 12 -10.27 -2.03 -4.59
N LEU A 13 -10.96 -2.58 -3.58
CA LEU A 13 -10.46 -2.68 -2.22
C LEU A 13 -9.18 -3.53 -2.12
N ALA A 14 -9.12 -4.65 -2.85
CA ALA A 14 -7.91 -5.47 -2.91
C ALA A 14 -6.72 -4.72 -3.53
N LYS A 15 -6.96 -3.95 -4.60
CA LYS A 15 -5.93 -3.08 -5.21
C LYS A 15 -5.46 -2.02 -4.22
N ALA A 16 -6.39 -1.33 -3.56
CA ALA A 16 -6.09 -0.31 -2.55
C ALA A 16 -5.29 -0.88 -1.36
N ALA A 17 -5.59 -2.11 -0.94
CA ALA A 17 -4.85 -2.80 0.11
C ALA A 17 -3.41 -3.14 -0.32
N LYS A 18 -3.20 -3.56 -1.58
CA LYS A 18 -1.86 -3.83 -2.12
C LYS A 18 -1.03 -2.56 -2.25
N THR A 19 -1.62 -1.46 -2.73
CA THR A 19 -0.90 -0.18 -2.93
C THR A 19 -0.53 0.52 -1.64
N ALA A 20 -1.24 0.24 -0.54
CA ALA A 20 -0.93 0.79 0.77
C ALA A 20 0.28 0.12 1.45
N LYS A 21 0.74 -1.04 0.94
CA LYS A 21 1.92 -1.73 1.47
C LYS A 21 3.19 -1.08 0.97
N SER A 22 4.19 -1.00 1.85
CA SER A 22 5.55 -0.60 1.48
C SER A 22 6.13 -1.50 0.41
N ALA A 23 6.97 -0.94 -0.46
CA ALA A 23 7.68 -1.75 -1.43
C ALA A 23 8.64 -2.74 -0.73
N PRO A 24 8.88 -3.93 -1.29
CA PRO A 24 9.87 -4.86 -0.77
C PRO A 24 11.26 -4.22 -0.65
N ARG A 25 12.05 -4.69 0.31
CA ARG A 25 13.39 -4.13 0.61
C ARG A 25 14.34 -4.19 -0.60
N TRP A 26 14.26 -5.25 -1.41
CA TRP A 26 15.07 -5.39 -2.63
C TRP A 26 14.83 -4.27 -3.64
N VAL A 27 13.61 -3.71 -3.71
CA VAL A 27 13.30 -2.60 -4.62
C VAL A 27 14.03 -1.33 -4.17
N SER A 28 14.06 -1.08 -2.86
CA SER A 28 14.80 0.05 -2.30
C SER A 28 16.32 -0.13 -2.46
N LEU A 29 16.81 -1.38 -2.36
CA LEU A 29 18.22 -1.71 -2.65
C LEU A 29 18.57 -1.43 -4.11
N LYS A 30 17.70 -1.82 -5.05
CA LYS A 30 17.89 -1.55 -6.48
C LYS A 30 17.87 -0.06 -6.80
N ALA A 31 16.99 0.72 -6.17
CA ALA A 31 16.83 2.15 -6.45
C ALA A 31 17.88 3.05 -5.76
N PHE A 32 18.26 2.73 -4.53
CA PHE A 32 19.12 3.61 -3.71
C PHE A 32 20.51 3.03 -3.41
N GLY A 33 20.75 1.74 -3.69
CA GLY A 33 21.97 1.04 -3.29
C GLY A 33 22.00 0.71 -1.79
N LEU A 34 22.96 -0.13 -1.38
CA LEU A 34 23.06 -0.68 -0.02
C LEU A 34 23.18 0.40 1.08
N GLY A 35 24.00 1.43 0.85
CA GLY A 35 24.24 2.49 1.84
C GLY A 35 23.01 3.35 2.13
N LYS A 36 22.28 3.77 1.10
CA LYS A 36 21.10 4.65 1.25
C LYS A 36 19.82 3.87 1.56
N ALA A 37 19.67 2.62 1.10
CA ALA A 37 18.51 1.77 1.39
C ALA A 37 18.39 1.35 2.87
N ARG A 38 19.42 1.62 3.69
CA ARG A 38 19.38 1.44 5.15
C ARG A 38 18.54 2.52 5.84
N LYS A 39 18.51 3.73 5.27
CA LYS A 39 17.78 4.90 5.81
C LYS A 39 16.58 5.32 4.96
N LYS A 40 16.62 5.06 3.64
CA LYS A 40 15.56 5.41 2.69
C LYS A 40 14.83 4.15 2.23
N SER A 41 13.50 4.24 2.14
CA SER A 41 12.64 3.19 1.60
C SER A 41 11.63 3.79 0.64
N ILE A 42 11.26 3.04 -0.40
CA ILE A 42 10.19 3.44 -1.30
C ILE A 42 8.87 3.29 -0.54
N LYS A 43 8.30 4.43 -0.16
CA LYS A 43 7.02 4.50 0.55
C LYS A 43 5.86 4.34 -0.43
N PRO A 44 4.74 3.76 0.02
CA PRO A 44 3.53 3.72 -0.80
C PRO A 44 3.01 5.13 -1.05
N ARG A 45 2.44 5.37 -2.23
CA ARG A 45 1.92 6.69 -2.64
C ARG A 45 0.79 7.20 -1.72
N LYS A 46 0.04 6.27 -1.11
CA LYS A 46 -0.96 6.56 -0.07
C LYS A 46 -0.85 5.50 1.03
N SER A 47 -0.48 5.91 2.24
CA SER A 47 -0.62 5.04 3.41
C SER A 47 -2.09 4.94 3.78
N ARG A 48 -2.57 3.72 4.01
CA ARG A 48 -3.95 3.47 4.41
C ARG A 48 -3.95 2.79 5.77
N HIS A 49 -4.62 3.40 6.73
CA HIS A 49 -4.82 2.84 8.05
C HIS A 49 -6.32 2.60 8.26
N TRP A 50 -6.66 1.36 8.60
CA TRP A 50 -8.05 0.87 8.65
C TRP A 50 -8.97 1.67 9.59
N ARG A 51 -8.42 2.40 10.57
CA ARG A 51 -9.18 3.21 11.53
C ARG A 51 -9.00 4.72 11.39
N ARG A 52 -7.95 5.17 10.70
CA ARG A 52 -7.61 6.60 10.64
C ARG A 52 -8.02 7.24 9.32
N ASN A 53 -8.06 6.46 8.24
CA ASN A 53 -8.47 6.92 6.92
C ASN A 53 -9.58 5.99 6.45
N ASP A 54 -10.82 6.43 6.59
CA ASP A 54 -11.94 5.79 5.92
C ASP A 54 -11.85 6.09 4.42
N THR A 55 -12.01 5.04 3.61
CA THR A 55 -12.26 5.24 2.19
C THR A 55 -13.72 5.62 2.09
N ASP A 56 -14.00 6.93 2.08
CA ASP A 56 -15.31 7.45 1.67
C ASP A 56 -15.56 6.96 0.25
N GLU A 57 -16.36 5.91 0.12
CA GLU A 57 -16.92 5.43 -1.14
C GLU A 57 -18.42 5.26 -0.95
#